data_AF-A0A959SDN8-F1
#
_entry.id   AF-A0A959SDN8-F1
#
_cell.length_a   1.000
_cell.length_b   1.000
_cell.length_c   1.000
_cell.angle_alpha   90.00
_cell.angle_beta   90.00
_cell.angle_gamma   90.00
#
_symmetry.space_group_name_H-M   'P 1'
#
loop_
_entity.id
_entity.type
_entity.pdbx_description
1 polymer ?
#
loop_
_entity_poly.entity_id
_entity_poly.type
_entity_poly.pdbx_seq_one_letter_code
_entity_poly.pdbx_strand_id
1 'polypeptide(L)'
;MERVLANSRLRSRGLVSSLALFLGSLVSMAQWELGTPLQLSGSSPADRQVLGVSDPLEPNDAVSLGSARRNTATRAIVTGNVALSGDLTPAPVDLVSGMLITILPMEANAAAPTLALNGLTSHPILKGDGLGLDAGDLRPGVPARLVFDGEAFQLLASTFLGCPDGYVPVSSTFCIADQPNEAATFHDAIAACGAQGGRLCTISEWSHACSALAWFFGTVTQAEWVDHAANNNTGAKLVGVGIDGGGVGEGAGCEFGGQSPPTNLFPYRCCSNR
;
A
#
# COMPACT_ATOMS: atom_id res chain seq x y z
N MET A 1 -53.32 -23.44 13.02
CA MET A 1 -52.84 -22.63 11.88
C MET A 1 -51.64 -23.34 11.30
N GLU A 2 -51.62 -23.54 9.99
CA GLU A 2 -51.16 -24.74 9.26
C GLU A 2 -49.76 -25.29 9.60
N ARG A 3 -49.74 -26.59 9.94
CA ARG A 3 -48.57 -27.48 9.87
C ARG A 3 -48.49 -28.07 8.47
N VAL A 4 -47.44 -27.76 7.71
CA VAL A 4 -47.12 -28.49 6.47
C VAL A 4 -46.27 -29.70 6.85
N LEU A 5 -46.90 -30.86 6.94
CA LEU A 5 -46.26 -32.17 7.04
C LEU A 5 -45.99 -32.71 5.62
N ALA A 6 -44.75 -32.65 5.15
CA ALA A 6 -44.34 -33.30 3.90
C ALA A 6 -44.13 -34.80 4.16
N ASN A 7 -45.16 -35.59 3.86
CA ASN A 7 -45.14 -37.06 3.91
C ASN A 7 -44.63 -37.61 2.56
N SER A 8 -43.33 -37.89 2.45
CA SER A 8 -42.78 -38.64 1.31
C SER A 8 -42.84 -40.14 1.59
N ARG A 9 -43.82 -40.83 0.99
CA ARG A 9 -43.88 -42.31 1.01
C ARG A 9 -42.99 -42.88 -0.08
N LEU A 10 -41.84 -43.45 0.28
CA LEU A 10 -41.07 -44.34 -0.59
C LEU A 10 -41.64 -45.76 -0.53
N ARG A 11 -42.13 -46.28 -1.67
CA ARG A 11 -42.37 -47.71 -1.88
C ARG A 11 -41.07 -48.34 -2.37
N SER A 12 -40.40 -49.13 -1.53
CA SER A 12 -39.35 -50.04 -2.00
C SER A 12 -39.99 -51.38 -2.39
N ARG A 13 -39.81 -51.78 -3.65
CA ARG A 13 -40.00 -53.17 -4.09
C ARG A 13 -38.66 -53.86 -3.90
N GLY A 14 -38.65 -54.90 -3.08
CA GLY A 14 -37.45 -55.68 -2.78
C GLY A 14 -36.95 -56.43 -4.02
N LEU A 15 -35.63 -56.47 -4.16
CA LEU A 15 -34.93 -57.62 -4.70
C LEU A 15 -33.69 -57.86 -3.84
N VAL A 16 -33.59 -59.08 -3.35
CA VAL A 16 -32.52 -59.64 -2.54
C VAL A 16 -31.28 -59.85 -3.42
N SER A 17 -30.11 -59.37 -3.00
CA SER A 17 -28.81 -59.99 -3.34
C SER A 17 -27.65 -59.45 -2.49
N SER A 18 -27.14 -60.35 -1.63
CA SER A 18 -25.73 -60.61 -1.33
C SER A 18 -24.78 -59.47 -0.94
N LEU A 19 -24.80 -59.19 0.37
CA LEU A 19 -23.67 -59.04 1.30
C LEU A 19 -22.23 -59.03 0.73
N ALA A 20 -21.64 -57.83 0.64
CA ALA A 20 -20.22 -57.57 0.85
C ALA A 20 -20.09 -56.23 1.61
N LEU A 21 -20.03 -56.30 2.94
CA LEU A 21 -19.94 -55.13 3.82
C LEU A 21 -18.50 -54.56 3.81
N PHE A 22 -18.20 -53.70 2.85
CA PHE A 22 -17.16 -52.68 3.04
C PHE A 22 -17.83 -51.49 3.72
N LEU A 23 -17.63 -51.33 5.04
CA LEU A 23 -17.97 -50.11 5.77
C LEU A 23 -17.01 -48.98 5.35
N GLY A 24 -17.18 -48.49 4.13
CA GLY A 24 -16.73 -47.16 3.75
C GLY A 24 -17.80 -46.17 4.20
N SER A 25 -17.54 -45.41 5.24
CA SER A 25 -18.35 -44.27 5.65
C SER A 25 -18.29 -43.21 4.54
N LEU A 26 -19.15 -43.36 3.54
CA LEU A 26 -19.44 -42.37 2.51
C LEU A 26 -20.09 -41.18 3.22
N VAL A 27 -19.30 -40.14 3.46
CA VAL A 27 -19.82 -38.84 3.89
C VAL A 27 -20.57 -38.25 2.70
N SER A 28 -21.88 -38.47 2.64
CA SER A 28 -22.73 -37.84 1.63
C SER A 28 -22.89 -36.37 1.99
N MET A 29 -22.24 -35.49 1.22
CA MET A 29 -22.52 -34.07 1.23
C MET A 29 -23.88 -33.86 0.55
N ALA A 30 -24.93 -33.62 1.33
CA ALA A 30 -26.23 -33.26 0.79
C ALA A 30 -26.30 -31.73 0.67
N GLN A 31 -26.17 -31.21 -0.56
CA GLN A 31 -26.46 -29.81 -0.85
C GLN A 31 -27.97 -29.67 -1.10
N TRP A 32 -28.59 -28.68 -0.47
CA TRP A 32 -30.00 -28.38 -0.68
C TRP A 32 -30.13 -27.10 -1.50
N GLU A 33 -30.44 -27.25 -2.79
CA GLU A 33 -30.76 -26.10 -3.65
C GLU A 33 -32.15 -25.59 -3.33
N LEU A 34 -32.24 -24.32 -2.94
CA LEU A 34 -33.52 -23.65 -2.71
C LEU A 34 -33.95 -22.96 -4.00
N GLY A 35 -35.06 -23.41 -4.60
CA GLY A 35 -35.66 -22.74 -5.77
C GLY A 35 -36.34 -21.40 -5.45
N THR A 36 -36.30 -20.95 -4.18
CA THR A 36 -36.88 -19.68 -3.71
C THR A 36 -35.99 -19.06 -2.64
N PRO A 37 -36.02 -17.73 -2.44
CA PRO A 37 -35.26 -17.09 -1.38
C PRO A 37 -35.62 -17.64 0.00
N LEU A 38 -34.59 -17.92 0.81
CA LEU A 38 -34.77 -18.33 2.20
C LEU A 38 -35.41 -17.18 3.00
N GLN A 39 -36.66 -17.36 3.42
CA GLN A 39 -37.35 -16.42 4.31
C GLN A 39 -37.24 -16.87 5.76
N LEU A 40 -36.52 -16.10 6.57
CA LEU A 40 -36.33 -16.33 8.00
C LEU A 40 -37.35 -15.50 8.81
N SER A 41 -38.62 -15.92 8.80
CA SER A 41 -39.76 -15.16 9.37
C SER A 41 -40.24 -15.65 10.75
N GLY A 42 -39.43 -16.44 11.45
CA GLY A 42 -39.79 -16.96 12.78
C GLY A 42 -40.08 -15.86 13.81
N SER A 43 -41.00 -16.13 14.74
CA SER A 43 -41.46 -15.14 15.72
C SER A 43 -40.38 -14.71 16.72
N SER A 44 -39.48 -15.63 17.08
CA SER A 44 -38.32 -15.35 17.93
C SER A 44 -37.10 -14.93 17.09
N PRO A 45 -36.25 -13.99 17.56
CA PRO A 45 -34.99 -13.69 16.89
C PRO A 45 -34.08 -14.91 16.67
N ALA A 46 -34.13 -15.91 17.55
CA ALA A 46 -33.33 -17.13 17.42
C ALA A 46 -33.73 -17.97 16.20
N ASP A 47 -34.99 -17.89 15.77
CA ASP A 47 -35.52 -18.61 14.60
C ASP A 47 -35.15 -17.92 13.28
N ARG A 48 -34.58 -16.71 13.35
CA ARG A 48 -34.29 -15.87 12.18
C ARG A 48 -32.79 -15.82 11.83
N GLN A 49 -32.06 -16.90 12.12
CA GLN A 49 -30.62 -16.96 11.95
C GLN A 49 -30.19 -18.21 11.20
N VAL A 50 -29.16 -18.09 10.38
CA VAL A 50 -28.42 -19.24 9.83
C VAL A 50 -27.17 -19.43 10.70
N LEU A 51 -27.12 -20.54 11.43
CA LEU A 51 -26.01 -20.87 12.32
C LEU A 51 -25.11 -21.92 11.67
N GLY A 52 -23.86 -21.99 12.12
CA GLY A 52 -22.92 -23.05 11.71
C GLY A 52 -22.39 -22.91 10.28
N VAL A 53 -22.49 -21.74 9.66
CA VAL A 53 -21.80 -21.47 8.38
C VAL A 53 -20.29 -21.47 8.65
N SER A 54 -19.60 -22.47 8.12
CA SER A 54 -18.14 -22.56 8.19
C SER A 54 -17.46 -21.51 7.32
N ASP A 55 -16.15 -21.33 7.51
CA ASP A 55 -15.38 -20.50 6.58
C ASP A 55 -15.40 -21.13 5.17
N PRO A 56 -15.52 -20.32 4.11
CA PRO A 56 -15.58 -20.80 2.73
C PRO A 56 -14.24 -21.44 2.33
N LEU A 57 -14.31 -22.62 1.73
CA LEU A 57 -13.19 -23.36 1.17
C LEU A 57 -13.20 -23.31 -0.36
N GLU A 58 -14.39 -23.24 -0.97
CA GLU A 58 -14.61 -23.15 -2.41
C GLU A 58 -15.16 -21.77 -2.82
N PRO A 59 -14.95 -21.32 -4.08
CA PRO A 59 -15.38 -20.01 -4.54
C PRO A 59 -16.90 -19.76 -4.50
N ASN A 60 -17.71 -20.82 -4.49
CA ASN A 60 -19.17 -20.79 -4.45
C ASN A 60 -19.74 -21.03 -3.03
N ASP A 61 -18.89 -21.18 -2.02
CA ASP A 61 -19.33 -21.35 -0.65
C ASP A 61 -19.99 -20.08 -0.10
N ALA A 62 -20.92 -20.29 0.84
CA ALA A 62 -21.48 -19.19 1.61
C ALA A 62 -20.39 -18.52 2.47
N VAL A 63 -20.34 -17.19 2.45
CA VAL A 63 -19.36 -16.44 3.23
C VAL A 63 -19.83 -16.30 4.68
N SER A 64 -19.06 -16.85 5.62
CA SER A 64 -19.29 -16.65 7.06
C SER A 64 -19.04 -15.19 7.46
N LEU A 65 -19.73 -14.70 8.50
CA LEU A 65 -19.46 -13.37 9.06
C LEU A 65 -18.01 -13.23 9.55
N GLY A 66 -17.41 -14.33 10.03
CA GLY A 66 -16.01 -14.35 10.47
C GLY A 66 -15.04 -14.17 9.30
N SER A 67 -15.26 -14.87 8.19
CA SER A 67 -14.51 -14.69 6.94
C SER A 67 -14.66 -13.28 6.40
N ALA A 68 -15.88 -12.75 6.35
CA ALA A 68 -16.15 -11.38 5.90
C ALA A 68 -15.42 -10.34 6.75
N ARG A 69 -15.45 -10.45 8.08
CA ARG A 69 -14.75 -9.52 8.99
C ARG A 69 -13.24 -9.56 8.85
N ARG A 70 -12.67 -10.73 8.52
CA ARG A 70 -11.24 -10.91 8.28
C ARG A 70 -10.83 -10.58 6.84
N ASN A 71 -11.78 -10.36 5.95
CA ASN A 71 -11.58 -10.15 4.52
C ASN A 71 -10.74 -11.25 3.86
N THR A 72 -10.90 -12.52 4.25
CA THR A 72 -10.00 -13.61 3.80
C THR A 72 -9.99 -13.82 2.28
N ALA A 73 -11.11 -13.53 1.62
CA ALA A 73 -11.24 -13.64 0.17
C ALA A 73 -10.61 -12.47 -0.60
N THR A 74 -10.28 -11.36 0.07
CA THR A 74 -9.79 -10.13 -0.57
C THR A 74 -8.55 -9.56 0.11
N ARG A 75 -7.96 -10.28 1.07
CA ARG A 75 -6.75 -9.87 1.79
C ARG A 75 -5.72 -10.98 1.80
N ALA A 76 -4.50 -10.69 1.34
CA ALA A 76 -3.36 -11.61 1.36
C ALA A 76 -2.18 -10.99 2.10
N ILE A 77 -1.44 -11.81 2.84
CA ILE A 77 -0.07 -11.46 3.26
C ILE A 77 0.85 -11.90 2.13
N VAL A 78 1.75 -11.02 1.70
CA VAL A 78 2.62 -11.30 0.55
C VAL A 78 4.10 -11.25 0.92
N THR A 79 4.87 -12.17 0.35
CA THR A 79 6.33 -12.30 0.52
C THR A 79 7.06 -12.01 -0.78
N GLY A 80 8.35 -11.65 -0.70
CA GLY A 80 9.17 -11.28 -1.86
C GLY A 80 9.15 -9.78 -2.16
N ASN A 81 10.10 -9.33 -3.00
CA ASN A 81 10.29 -7.91 -3.34
C ASN A 81 10.21 -7.61 -4.86
N VAL A 82 10.63 -8.52 -5.74
CA VAL A 82 10.48 -8.42 -7.20
C VAL A 82 9.26 -9.21 -7.68
N ALA A 83 9.15 -10.46 -7.22
CA ALA A 83 8.02 -11.34 -7.49
C ALA A 83 7.30 -11.61 -6.18
N LEU A 84 6.22 -10.87 -5.94
CA LEU A 84 5.40 -11.00 -4.75
C LEU A 84 4.46 -12.18 -4.92
N SER A 85 4.29 -12.96 -3.85
CA SER A 85 3.33 -14.04 -3.81
C SER A 85 2.54 -14.03 -2.51
N GLY A 86 1.28 -14.41 -2.58
CA GLY A 86 0.44 -14.62 -1.40
C GLY A 86 -0.82 -15.41 -1.74
N ASP A 87 -1.58 -15.76 -0.71
CA ASP A 87 -2.75 -16.62 -0.85
C ASP A 87 -4.01 -15.93 -0.33
N LEU A 88 -5.09 -16.04 -1.10
CA LEU A 88 -6.46 -15.73 -0.69
C LEU A 88 -7.17 -17.01 -0.25
N THR A 89 -8.20 -16.86 0.58
CA THR A 89 -9.04 -17.98 1.02
C THR A 89 -10.53 -17.59 0.95
N PRO A 90 -11.34 -18.25 0.09
CA PRO A 90 -10.97 -19.38 -0.77
C PRO A 90 -10.03 -18.97 -1.91
N ALA A 91 -9.29 -19.93 -2.47
CA ALA A 91 -8.40 -19.67 -3.59
C ALA A 91 -9.24 -19.38 -4.85
N PRO A 92 -9.03 -18.24 -5.54
CA PRO A 92 -9.66 -18.00 -6.82
C PRO A 92 -9.11 -18.96 -7.88
N VAL A 93 -9.96 -19.38 -8.81
CA VAL A 93 -9.54 -20.20 -9.96
C VAL A 93 -8.90 -19.33 -11.05
N ASP A 94 -9.33 -18.07 -11.14
CA ASP A 94 -8.80 -17.08 -12.06
C ASP A 94 -8.95 -15.67 -11.47
N LEU A 95 -8.19 -14.71 -11.99
CA LEU A 95 -8.33 -13.31 -11.67
C LEU A 95 -9.32 -12.65 -12.64
N VAL A 96 -10.30 -11.93 -12.09
CA VAL A 96 -11.34 -11.26 -12.89
C VAL A 96 -11.13 -9.76 -12.84
N SER A 97 -11.27 -9.09 -13.99
CA SER A 97 -11.23 -7.62 -14.06
C SER A 97 -12.22 -6.98 -13.09
N GLY A 98 -11.77 -5.98 -12.33
CA GLY A 98 -12.48 -5.35 -11.22
C GLY A 98 -12.25 -6.01 -9.85
N MET A 99 -11.52 -7.13 -9.75
CA MET A 99 -11.25 -7.79 -8.48
C MET A 99 -10.40 -6.89 -7.56
N LEU A 100 -10.95 -6.55 -6.39
CA LEU A 100 -10.29 -5.74 -5.37
C LEU A 100 -9.55 -6.62 -4.36
N ILE A 101 -8.25 -6.36 -4.18
CA ILE A 101 -7.40 -7.11 -3.26
C ILE A 101 -6.63 -6.12 -2.37
N THR A 102 -6.47 -6.47 -1.10
CA THR A 102 -5.59 -5.77 -0.15
C THR A 102 -4.41 -6.67 0.16
N ILE A 103 -3.21 -6.28 -0.23
CA ILE A 103 -2.00 -7.00 0.14
C ILE A 103 -1.37 -6.39 1.39
N LEU A 104 -0.76 -7.23 2.21
CA LEU A 104 0.11 -6.82 3.31
C LEU A 104 1.53 -7.32 3.00
N PRO A 105 2.42 -6.48 2.46
CA PRO A 105 3.79 -6.85 2.16
C PRO A 105 4.59 -7.18 3.42
N MET A 106 5.47 -8.18 3.34
CA MET A 106 6.45 -8.49 4.39
C MET A 106 7.81 -7.83 4.15
N GLU A 107 8.06 -7.36 2.94
CA GLU A 107 9.29 -6.69 2.51
C GLU A 107 8.95 -5.46 1.67
N ALA A 108 9.91 -4.54 1.53
CA ALA A 108 9.78 -3.45 0.58
C ALA A 108 9.96 -3.99 -0.85
N ASN A 109 9.14 -3.52 -1.80
CA ASN A 109 9.29 -3.96 -3.20
C ASN A 109 10.55 -3.37 -3.84
N ALA A 110 11.09 -4.09 -4.82
CA ALA A 110 12.00 -3.56 -5.82
C ALA A 110 11.22 -2.82 -6.92
N ALA A 111 11.92 -2.18 -7.86
CA ALA A 111 11.27 -1.51 -8.99
C ALA A 111 10.51 -2.52 -9.88
N ALA A 112 9.35 -2.09 -10.38
CA ALA A 112 8.42 -2.85 -11.22
C ALA A 112 8.10 -4.27 -10.70
N PRO A 113 7.55 -4.39 -9.48
CA PRO A 113 7.21 -5.68 -8.91
C PRO A 113 6.02 -6.33 -9.64
N THR A 114 5.95 -7.66 -9.54
CA THR A 114 4.81 -8.47 -10.00
C THR A 114 4.15 -9.17 -8.82
N LEU A 115 2.88 -9.55 -8.95
CA LEU A 115 2.10 -10.26 -7.94
C LEU A 115 1.46 -11.52 -8.53
N ALA A 116 1.69 -12.65 -7.88
CA ALA A 116 0.97 -13.90 -8.10
C ALA A 116 0.14 -14.26 -6.86
N LEU A 117 -1.13 -14.60 -7.05
CA LEU A 117 -2.02 -15.02 -5.97
C LEU A 117 -2.38 -16.50 -6.12
N ASN A 118 -2.28 -17.27 -5.03
CA ASN A 118 -2.65 -18.70 -5.02
C ASN A 118 -1.96 -19.54 -6.12
N GLY A 119 -0.74 -19.16 -6.52
CA GLY A 119 0.00 -19.82 -7.60
C GLY A 119 -0.52 -19.56 -9.02
N LEU A 120 -1.48 -18.64 -9.20
CA LEU A 120 -1.90 -18.16 -10.51
C LEU A 120 -0.77 -17.38 -11.22
N THR A 121 -1.00 -17.06 -12.49
CA THR A 121 -0.08 -16.25 -13.30
C THR A 121 0.29 -14.94 -12.58
N SER A 122 1.57 -14.56 -12.66
CA SER A 122 2.04 -13.30 -12.08
C SER A 122 1.71 -12.13 -13.00
N HIS A 123 1.18 -11.06 -12.42
CA HIS A 123 0.82 -9.82 -13.13
C HIS A 123 1.59 -8.61 -12.56
N PRO A 124 1.96 -7.62 -13.38
CA PRO A 124 2.66 -6.43 -12.89
C PRO A 124 1.77 -5.60 -11.95
N ILE A 125 2.40 -4.90 -11.01
CA ILE A 125 1.73 -3.89 -10.18
C ILE A 125 2.08 -2.50 -10.71
N LEU A 126 1.06 -1.73 -11.07
CA LEU A 126 1.18 -0.43 -11.71
C LEU A 126 0.59 0.69 -10.84
N LYS A 127 1.13 1.90 -11.01
CA LYS A 127 0.55 3.16 -10.51
C LYS A 127 -0.60 3.58 -11.42
N GLY A 128 -1.39 4.56 -10.99
CA GLY A 128 -2.55 5.06 -11.75
C GLY A 128 -2.24 5.67 -13.13
N ASP A 129 -0.96 5.94 -13.44
CA ASP A 129 -0.48 6.39 -14.75
C ASP A 129 0.02 5.23 -15.65
N GLY A 130 -0.09 3.98 -15.19
CA GLY A 130 0.38 2.79 -15.89
C GLY A 130 1.88 2.51 -15.76
N LEU A 131 2.62 3.31 -14.98
CA LEU A 131 4.03 3.03 -14.69
C LEU A 131 4.16 1.94 -13.62
N GLY A 132 5.24 1.17 -13.69
CA GLY A 132 5.61 0.23 -12.63
C GLY A 132 5.89 0.96 -11.32
N LEU A 133 5.72 0.26 -10.19
CA LEU A 133 6.10 0.82 -8.89
C LEU A 133 7.61 1.09 -8.82
N ASP A 134 7.99 2.15 -8.12
CA ASP A 134 9.37 2.39 -7.73
C ASP A 134 9.73 1.50 -6.53
N ALA A 135 11.03 1.31 -6.31
CA ALA A 135 11.50 0.55 -5.16
C ALA A 135 11.05 1.24 -3.85
N GLY A 136 10.36 0.50 -2.98
CA GLY A 136 9.88 0.98 -1.68
C GLY A 136 8.47 1.59 -1.66
N ASP A 137 7.76 1.62 -2.79
CA ASP A 137 6.36 2.06 -2.86
C ASP A 137 5.40 1.19 -2.02
N LEU A 138 5.68 -0.12 -1.99
CA LEU A 138 5.09 -1.08 -1.07
C LEU A 138 6.03 -1.21 0.12
N ARG A 139 5.51 -0.98 1.33
CA ARG A 139 6.28 -1.05 2.57
C ARG A 139 5.87 -2.26 3.40
N PRO A 140 6.82 -2.89 4.12
CA PRO A 140 6.51 -4.01 5.00
C PRO A 140 5.51 -3.58 6.08
N GLY A 141 4.45 -4.36 6.25
CA GLY A 141 3.42 -4.12 7.26
C GLY A 141 2.39 -3.03 6.90
N VAL A 142 2.48 -2.42 5.71
CA VAL A 142 1.55 -1.37 5.27
C VAL A 142 0.57 -1.95 4.23
N PRO A 143 -0.75 -1.98 4.52
CA PRO A 143 -1.71 -2.50 3.55
C PRO A 143 -1.78 -1.66 2.27
N ALA A 144 -1.69 -2.32 1.12
CA ALA A 144 -1.88 -1.70 -0.20
C ALA A 144 -3.12 -2.26 -0.89
N ARG A 145 -4.00 -1.37 -1.39
CA ARG A 145 -5.22 -1.76 -2.11
C ARG A 145 -4.98 -1.74 -3.61
N LEU A 146 -5.26 -2.87 -4.24
CA LEU A 146 -5.09 -3.13 -5.66
C LEU A 146 -6.46 -3.45 -6.29
N VAL A 147 -6.63 -3.10 -7.56
CA VAL A 147 -7.67 -3.65 -8.41
C VAL A 147 -7.02 -4.34 -9.60
N PHE A 148 -7.43 -5.57 -9.92
CA PHE A 148 -7.02 -6.21 -11.16
C PHE A 148 -7.83 -5.64 -12.32
N ASP A 149 -7.19 -5.15 -13.38
CA ASP A 149 -7.90 -4.57 -14.54
C ASP A 149 -8.12 -5.56 -15.70
N GLY A 150 -7.54 -6.77 -15.60
CA GLY A 150 -7.56 -7.80 -16.65
C GLY A 150 -6.16 -8.12 -17.18
N GLU A 151 -5.19 -7.21 -17.03
CA GLU A 151 -3.80 -7.38 -17.44
C GLU A 151 -2.82 -7.17 -16.28
N ALA A 152 -3.09 -6.21 -15.41
CA ALA A 152 -2.23 -5.76 -14.33
C ALA A 152 -3.02 -5.47 -13.04
N PHE A 153 -2.29 -5.36 -11.93
CA PHE A 153 -2.82 -4.84 -10.67
C PHE A 153 -2.59 -3.33 -10.58
N GLN A 154 -3.67 -2.56 -10.55
CA GLN A 154 -3.64 -1.11 -10.39
C GLN A 154 -3.65 -0.74 -8.90
N LEU A 155 -2.63 -0.03 -8.45
CA LEU A 155 -2.55 0.50 -7.09
C LEU A 155 -3.54 1.66 -6.92
N LEU A 156 -4.62 1.43 -6.16
CA LEU A 156 -5.72 2.40 -6.00
C LEU A 156 -5.39 3.56 -5.05
N ALA A 157 -4.44 3.33 -4.16
CA ALA A 157 -3.74 4.33 -3.35
C ALA A 157 -2.68 3.56 -2.56
N SER A 158 -1.40 3.93 -2.67
CA SER A 158 -0.51 3.70 -1.54
C SER A 158 -1.09 4.53 -0.40
N THR A 159 -1.30 3.92 0.76
CA THR A 159 -1.59 4.70 1.98
C THR A 159 -0.58 5.83 2.06
N PHE A 160 -1.05 7.08 2.06
CA PHE A 160 -0.31 8.32 2.25
C PHE A 160 1.02 8.05 2.96
N LEU A 161 2.13 8.03 2.22
CA LEU A 161 3.45 7.82 2.80
C LEU A 161 3.67 8.95 3.80
N GLY A 162 3.61 8.65 5.10
CA GLY A 162 4.04 9.59 6.11
C GLY A 162 5.48 10.00 5.83
N CYS A 163 5.82 11.25 6.12
CA CYS A 163 7.22 11.64 6.06
C CYS A 163 8.02 10.84 7.10
N PRO A 164 9.29 10.50 6.80
CA PRO A 164 10.17 9.90 7.79
C PRO A 164 10.24 10.75 9.07
N ASP A 165 10.62 10.13 10.19
CA ASP A 165 10.82 10.88 11.44
C ASP A 165 11.83 12.02 11.22
N GLY A 166 11.52 13.21 11.74
CA GLY A 166 12.31 14.43 11.48
C GLY A 166 12.06 15.07 10.12
N TYR A 167 11.05 14.63 9.36
CA TYR A 167 10.63 15.26 8.12
C TYR A 167 9.14 15.66 8.19
N VAL A 168 8.80 16.70 7.46
CA VAL A 168 7.43 17.22 7.36
C VAL A 168 6.94 17.22 5.91
N PRO A 169 5.64 16.94 5.67
CA PRO A 169 5.09 16.92 4.33
C PRO A 169 4.94 18.36 3.83
N VAL A 170 5.56 18.65 2.69
CA VAL A 170 5.39 19.95 2.02
C VAL A 170 4.35 19.84 0.91
N SER A 171 4.40 18.74 0.15
CA SER A 171 3.47 18.45 -0.93
C SER A 171 3.04 16.98 -0.90
N SER A 172 2.31 16.57 -1.94
CA SER A 172 2.02 15.16 -2.20
C SER A 172 3.23 14.36 -2.67
N THR A 173 4.31 15.01 -3.10
CA THR A 173 5.45 14.37 -3.79
C THR A 173 6.76 14.43 -3.02
N PHE A 174 6.87 15.25 -1.98
CA PHE A 174 8.09 15.29 -1.16
C PHE A 174 7.86 15.72 0.29
N CYS A 175 8.84 15.34 1.10
CA CYS A 175 9.02 15.74 2.48
C CYS A 175 10.34 16.50 2.63
N ILE A 176 10.41 17.44 3.57
CA ILE A 176 11.63 18.17 3.92
C ILE A 176 11.97 17.94 5.40
N ALA A 177 13.26 17.88 5.74
CA ALA A 177 13.71 17.83 7.12
C ALA A 177 13.11 19.02 7.91
N ASP A 178 12.62 18.76 9.12
CA ASP A 178 11.94 19.74 9.97
C ASP A 178 12.91 20.76 10.58
N GLN A 179 14.16 20.37 10.80
CA GLN A 179 15.28 21.19 11.26
C GLN A 179 16.43 21.16 10.25
N PRO A 180 17.28 22.20 10.24
CA PRO A 180 18.51 22.15 9.47
C PRO A 180 19.51 21.21 10.14
N ASN A 181 20.26 20.47 9.33
CA ASN A 181 21.41 19.72 9.80
C ASN A 181 22.58 20.66 10.10
N GLU A 182 23.53 20.16 10.90
CA GLU A 182 24.78 20.89 11.20
C GLU A 182 25.54 21.27 9.93
N ALA A 183 26.28 22.37 10.00
CA ALA A 183 26.99 22.90 8.85
C ALA A 183 28.05 21.92 8.32
N ALA A 184 28.01 21.64 7.03
CA ALA A 184 28.91 20.72 6.35
C ALA A 184 29.37 21.29 5.00
N THR A 185 30.39 20.67 4.40
CA THR A 185 30.72 20.94 3.00
C THR A 185 29.56 20.48 2.11
N PHE A 186 29.44 21.04 0.91
CA PHE A 186 28.37 20.66 -0.01
C PHE A 186 28.38 19.16 -0.34
N HIS A 187 29.57 18.58 -0.51
CA HIS A 187 29.73 17.16 -0.81
C HIS A 187 29.37 16.26 0.37
N ASP A 188 29.77 16.65 1.59
CA ASP A 188 29.40 15.91 2.81
C ASP A 188 27.89 15.99 3.06
N ALA A 189 27.27 17.13 2.79
CA ALA A 189 25.82 17.31 2.89
C ALA A 189 25.04 16.39 1.94
N ILE A 190 25.49 16.25 0.68
CA ILE A 190 24.91 15.28 -0.28
C ILE A 190 25.04 13.86 0.27
N ALA A 191 26.24 13.49 0.72
CA ALA A 191 26.50 12.14 1.23
C ALA A 191 25.64 11.84 2.48
N ALA A 192 25.51 12.82 3.39
CA ALA A 192 24.72 12.71 4.60
C ALA A 192 23.22 12.54 4.30
N CYS A 193 22.66 13.31 3.35
CA CYS A 193 21.27 13.11 2.94
C CYS A 193 21.07 11.76 2.24
N GLY A 194 22.01 11.34 1.40
CA GLY A 194 21.99 10.02 0.75
C GLY A 194 21.98 8.86 1.76
N ALA A 195 22.77 8.98 2.84
CA ALA A 195 22.80 8.00 3.91
C ALA A 195 21.47 7.87 4.68
N GLN A 196 20.64 8.91 4.65
CA GLN A 196 19.29 8.92 5.24
C GLN A 196 18.18 8.48 4.26
N GLY A 197 18.55 8.02 3.05
CA GLY A 197 17.58 7.68 2.01
C GLY A 197 16.89 8.90 1.39
N GLY A 198 17.49 10.08 1.54
CA GLY A 198 17.06 11.31 0.91
C GLY A 198 18.13 11.88 -0.03
N ARG A 199 17.99 13.16 -0.32
CA ARG A 199 18.97 13.97 -1.06
C ARG A 199 18.95 15.38 -0.54
N LEU A 200 19.92 16.20 -0.92
CA LEU A 200 19.78 17.64 -0.70
C LEU A 200 18.47 18.12 -1.33
N CYS A 201 17.76 18.98 -0.62
CA CYS A 201 16.56 19.62 -1.16
C CYS A 201 16.92 20.45 -2.39
N THR A 202 16.11 20.37 -3.43
CA THR A 202 16.29 21.28 -4.56
C THR A 202 15.91 22.70 -4.16
N ILE A 203 16.38 23.70 -4.92
CA ILE A 203 15.97 25.09 -4.68
C ILE A 203 14.44 25.22 -4.68
N SER A 204 13.76 24.56 -5.63
CA SER A 204 12.31 24.64 -5.80
C SER A 204 11.58 24.02 -4.61
N GLU A 205 12.06 22.87 -4.10
CA GLU A 205 11.47 22.22 -2.93
C GLU A 205 11.67 23.03 -1.66
N TRP A 206 12.86 23.60 -1.47
CA TRP A 206 13.16 24.45 -0.33
C TRP A 206 12.32 25.73 -0.36
N SER A 207 12.25 26.42 -1.50
CA SER A 207 11.43 27.62 -1.68
C SER A 207 9.94 27.32 -1.53
N HIS A 208 9.48 26.17 -2.02
CA HIS A 208 8.10 25.73 -1.82
C HIS A 208 7.81 25.43 -0.35
N ALA A 209 8.71 24.74 0.36
CA ALA A 209 8.59 24.51 1.80
C ALA A 209 8.52 25.81 2.58
N CYS A 210 9.40 26.76 2.26
CA CYS A 210 9.43 28.06 2.91
C CYS A 210 8.13 28.86 2.73
N SER A 211 7.53 28.81 1.55
CA SER A 211 6.27 29.53 1.27
C SER A 211 5.02 28.78 1.75
N ALA A 212 5.04 27.44 1.76
CA ALA A 212 3.90 26.62 2.14
C ALA A 212 3.78 26.40 3.67
N LEU A 213 4.91 26.37 4.38
CA LEU A 213 4.97 26.08 5.82
C LEU A 213 5.25 27.36 6.60
N ALA A 214 4.23 27.88 7.30
CA ALA A 214 4.31 29.15 8.02
C ALA A 214 5.45 29.24 9.07
N TRP A 215 5.88 28.12 9.64
CA TRP A 215 6.94 28.06 10.65
C TRP A 215 8.33 27.80 10.06
N PHE A 216 8.43 27.35 8.80
CA PHE A 216 9.66 26.85 8.22
C PHE A 216 10.76 27.92 8.22
N PHE A 217 10.43 29.13 7.76
CA PHE A 217 11.41 30.21 7.71
C PHE A 217 11.93 30.62 9.09
N GLY A 218 11.15 30.41 10.16
CA GLY A 218 11.59 30.65 11.55
C GLY A 218 12.73 29.71 12.01
N THR A 219 12.97 28.62 11.28
CA THR A 219 14.07 27.68 11.54
C THR A 219 15.31 27.94 10.68
N VAL A 220 15.27 28.92 9.76
CA VAL A 220 16.35 29.27 8.85
C VAL A 220 17.15 30.42 9.43
N THR A 221 18.26 30.12 10.11
CA THR A 221 19.10 31.15 10.77
C THR A 221 20.22 31.69 9.89
N GLN A 222 20.55 30.99 8.81
CA GLN A 222 21.57 31.36 7.82
C GLN A 222 21.25 30.66 6.50
N ALA A 223 22.05 30.93 5.46
CA ALA A 223 21.87 30.27 4.17
C ALA A 223 22.14 28.76 4.26
N GLU A 224 21.32 27.96 3.59
CA GLU A 224 21.38 26.50 3.56
C GLU A 224 21.78 25.99 2.17
N TRP A 225 22.54 24.88 2.11
CA TRP A 225 22.84 24.19 0.85
C TRP A 225 21.58 23.62 0.20
N VAL A 226 21.47 23.78 -1.12
CA VAL A 226 20.43 23.15 -1.95
C VAL A 226 21.01 22.49 -3.18
N ASP A 227 20.35 21.43 -3.63
CA ASP A 227 20.66 20.71 -4.86
C ASP A 227 20.07 21.44 -6.07
N HIS A 228 20.90 22.22 -6.74
CA HIS A 228 20.57 22.76 -8.05
C HIS A 228 21.84 22.72 -8.88
N ALA A 229 21.71 22.36 -10.16
CA ALA A 229 22.81 22.40 -11.11
C ALA A 229 23.58 23.71 -10.95
N ALA A 230 24.83 23.58 -10.49
CA ALA A 230 25.76 24.68 -10.40
C ALA A 230 26.01 25.19 -11.81
N ASN A 231 25.17 26.11 -12.29
CA ASN A 231 25.42 26.88 -13.51
C ASN A 231 26.55 27.91 -13.31
N ASN A 232 27.35 27.73 -12.26
CA ASN A 232 28.56 28.45 -11.97
C ASN A 232 29.70 27.44 -11.85
N ASN A 233 30.78 27.68 -12.57
CA ASN A 233 31.98 26.84 -12.59
C ASN A 233 32.70 26.74 -11.22
N THR A 234 32.30 27.51 -10.22
CA THR A 234 33.09 27.69 -8.98
C THR A 234 32.30 27.61 -7.67
N GLY A 235 30.98 27.41 -7.70
CA GLY A 235 30.18 27.46 -6.45
C GLY A 235 28.94 26.59 -6.46
N ALA A 236 28.61 26.07 -5.28
CA ALA A 236 27.33 25.43 -4.98
C ALA A 236 26.29 26.47 -4.57
N LYS A 237 25.00 26.14 -4.71
CA LYS A 237 23.88 27.07 -4.48
C LYS A 237 23.44 27.06 -3.02
N LEU A 238 23.12 28.26 -2.55
CA LEU A 238 22.62 28.53 -1.21
C LEU A 238 21.28 29.24 -1.28
N VAL A 239 20.41 29.02 -0.30
CA VAL A 239 19.13 29.71 -0.12
C VAL A 239 18.89 30.10 1.33
N GLY A 240 18.10 31.14 1.58
CA GLY A 240 17.72 31.56 2.93
C GLY A 240 18.32 32.90 3.33
N VAL A 241 18.89 32.98 4.52
CA VAL A 241 19.30 34.25 5.13
C VAL A 241 20.75 34.59 4.81
N GLY A 242 20.99 35.82 4.33
CA GLY A 242 22.31 36.46 4.36
C GLY A 242 23.12 36.42 3.06
N ILE A 243 22.57 35.93 1.94
CA ILE A 243 23.26 35.91 0.64
C ILE A 243 22.26 36.20 -0.49
N ASP A 244 22.52 37.27 -1.26
CA ASP A 244 21.86 37.53 -2.55
C ASP A 244 22.95 37.82 -3.61
N GLY A 245 22.94 37.06 -4.71
CA GLY A 245 23.71 37.39 -5.91
C GLY A 245 25.25 37.44 -5.81
N GLY A 246 25.85 37.08 -4.67
CA GLY A 246 27.32 36.99 -4.49
C GLY A 246 27.97 38.14 -3.72
N GLY A 247 27.19 39.04 -3.10
CA GLY A 247 27.68 40.04 -2.15
C GLY A 247 27.31 39.71 -0.70
N VAL A 248 28.16 40.09 0.25
CA VAL A 248 27.83 40.11 1.69
C VAL A 248 26.92 41.31 1.92
N GLY A 249 25.67 41.10 2.32
CA GLY A 249 24.75 42.20 2.62
C GLY A 249 23.27 41.86 2.49
N GLU A 250 22.70 41.41 3.61
CA GLU A 250 21.31 41.56 4.08
C GLU A 250 20.16 41.30 3.09
N GLY A 251 19.70 40.05 3.06
CA GLY A 251 18.43 39.64 2.48
C GLY A 251 17.98 38.32 3.12
N ALA A 252 16.66 38.15 3.26
CA ALA A 252 16.06 36.97 3.88
C ALA A 252 14.72 36.71 3.18
N GLY A 253 14.54 35.51 2.64
CA GLY A 253 13.24 35.09 2.12
C GLY A 253 13.30 33.74 1.41
N CYS A 254 12.13 33.28 0.99
CA CYS A 254 11.97 31.96 0.38
C CYS A 254 12.64 31.81 -0.98
N GLU A 255 12.91 32.92 -1.66
CA GLU A 255 13.54 32.96 -2.98
C GLU A 255 14.95 33.61 -2.92
N PHE A 256 15.39 34.00 -1.72
CA PHE A 256 16.71 34.59 -1.54
C PHE A 256 17.77 33.50 -1.57
N GLY A 257 18.81 33.72 -2.36
CA GLY A 257 19.87 32.75 -2.50
C GLY A 257 21.09 33.30 -3.20
N GLY A 258 22.16 32.51 -3.14
CA GLY A 258 23.41 32.84 -3.79
C GLY A 258 24.25 31.61 -4.00
N GLN A 259 25.57 31.79 -3.89
CA GLN A 259 26.51 30.72 -4.13
C GLN A 259 27.75 30.89 -3.26
N SER A 260 28.38 29.77 -2.96
CA SER A 260 29.62 29.72 -2.19
C SER A 260 30.49 28.56 -2.70
N PRO A 261 31.82 28.64 -2.54
CA PRO A 261 32.68 27.48 -2.74
C PRO A 261 32.14 26.24 -1.99
N PRO A 262 32.09 25.06 -2.63
CA PRO A 262 31.51 23.85 -2.04
C PRO A 262 32.28 23.33 -0.82
N THR A 263 33.48 23.84 -0.58
CA THR A 263 34.33 23.53 0.59
C THR A 263 33.95 24.33 1.84
N ASN A 264 33.13 25.38 1.70
CA ASN A 264 32.66 26.13 2.86
C ASN A 264 31.60 25.34 3.64
N LEU A 265 31.43 25.68 4.92
CA LEU A 265 30.47 25.00 5.79
C LEU A 265 29.17 25.80 5.84
N PHE A 266 28.08 25.18 5.40
CA PHE A 266 26.73 25.72 5.54
C PHE A 266 25.78 24.61 6.02
N PRO A 267 24.75 24.97 6.79
CA PRO A 267 23.69 24.04 7.15
C PRO A 267 22.96 23.57 5.90
N TYR A 268 22.20 22.51 6.04
CA TYR A 268 21.49 21.93 4.90
C TYR A 268 20.26 21.15 5.37
N ARG A 269 19.33 20.96 4.45
CA ARG A 269 18.18 20.09 4.65
C ARG A 269 18.15 19.00 3.60
N CYS A 270 17.71 17.85 4.06
CA CYS A 270 17.44 16.73 3.22
C CYS A 270 15.97 16.74 2.82
N CYS A 271 15.71 16.37 1.58
CA CYS A 271 14.39 16.10 1.06
C CYS A 271 14.29 14.63 0.69
N SER A 272 13.10 14.06 0.91
CA SER A 272 12.79 12.69 0.55
C SER A 272 11.55 12.70 -0.35
N ASN A 273 11.57 11.87 -1.39
CA ASN A 273 10.42 11.70 -2.27
C ASN A 273 9.30 10.97 -1.53
N ARG A 274 8.06 11.21 -1.95
CA ARG A 274 6.85 10.76 -1.27
C ARG A 274 5.94 9.96 -2.18
#